data_AF-A0A8T5ERW2-F1
#
_entry.id   AF-A0A8T5ERW2-F1
#
_cell.length_a   1.000
_cell.length_b   1.000
_cell.length_c   1.000
_cell.angle_alpha   90.00
_cell.angle_beta   90.00
_cell.angle_gamma   90.00
#
_symmetry.space_group_name_H-M   'P 1'
#
loop_
_entity.id
_entity.type
_entity.pdbx_description
1 polymer ?
#
loop_
_entity_poly.entity_id
_entity_poly.type
_entity_poly.pdbx_seq_one_letter_code
_entity_poly.pdbx_strand_id
1 'polypeptide(L)'
;MSHTGVEVFDYLLYTIYPVIGIFIVEMISRLIKSPKWIKLWTQAVVSASFGIYYWFILPAPQNFPLTAMVMFALAIALVYQGRRAKISPEKSPY
;
A
#
# COMPACT_ATOMS: atom_id res chain seq x y z
N MET A 1 -21.64 -22.76 -2.00
CA MET A 1 -20.30 -22.82 -2.63
C MET A 1 -20.25 -21.67 -3.63
N SER A 2 -19.26 -20.77 -3.52
CA SER A 2 -19.11 -19.68 -4.48
C SER A 2 -18.67 -20.23 -5.84
N HIS A 3 -19.18 -19.64 -6.93
CA HIS A 3 -18.97 -20.11 -8.31
C HIS A 3 -17.52 -19.95 -8.81
N THR A 4 -16.67 -19.30 -8.01
CA THR A 4 -15.27 -18.97 -8.30
C THR A 4 -14.27 -19.61 -7.35
N GLY A 5 -14.72 -20.29 -6.29
CA GLY A 5 -13.83 -20.81 -5.24
C GLY A 5 -13.18 -19.73 -4.35
N VAL A 6 -13.72 -18.50 -4.37
CA VAL A 6 -13.31 -17.38 -3.51
C VAL A 6 -14.49 -16.99 -2.63
N GLU A 7 -14.28 -16.88 -1.32
CA GLU A 7 -15.32 -16.50 -0.38
C GLU A 7 -15.35 -14.98 -0.17
N VAL A 8 -16.51 -14.43 0.21
CA VAL A 8 -16.65 -12.99 0.49
C VAL A 8 -15.65 -12.53 1.56
N PHE A 9 -15.32 -13.40 2.52
CA PHE A 9 -14.30 -13.13 3.53
C PHE A 9 -12.91 -12.90 2.94
N ASP A 10 -12.54 -13.59 1.86
CA ASP A 10 -11.25 -13.40 1.20
C ASP A 10 -11.15 -12.00 0.61
N TYR A 11 -12.22 -11.51 -0.04
CA TYR A 11 -12.28 -10.14 -0.57
C TYR A 11 -12.06 -9.10 0.54
N LEU A 12 -12.68 -9.30 1.70
CA LEU A 12 -12.53 -8.41 2.85
C LEU A 12 -11.09 -8.42 3.37
N LEU A 13 -10.51 -9.60 3.54
CA LEU A 13 -9.14 -9.77 4.05
C LEU A 13 -8.10 -9.19 3.09
N TYR A 14 -8.20 -9.46 1.79
CA TYR A 14 -7.27 -8.91 0.79
C TYR A 14 -7.40 -7.40 0.63
N THR A 15 -8.55 -6.81 1.00
CA THR A 15 -8.68 -5.35 1.03
C THR A 15 -8.11 -4.73 2.31
N ILE A 16 -8.18 -5.43 3.45
CA ILE A 16 -7.74 -4.90 4.74
C ILE A 16 -6.22 -5.04 4.96
N TYR A 17 -5.57 -6.07 4.40
CA TYR A 17 -4.12 -6.28 4.60
C TYR A 17 -3.24 -5.11 4.14
N PRO A 18 -3.45 -4.46 2.98
CA PRO A 18 -2.67 -3.29 2.59
C PRO A 18 -2.87 -2.12 3.57
N VAL A 19 -4.08 -1.92 4.06
CA VAL A 19 -4.40 -0.88 5.06
C VAL A 19 -3.63 -1.14 6.35
N ILE A 20 -3.66 -2.37 6.84
CA ILE A 20 -2.89 -2.78 8.03
C ILE A 20 -1.39 -2.57 7.79
N GLY A 21 -0.86 -2.96 6.63
CA GLY A 21 0.55 -2.78 6.29
C GLY A 21 1.00 -1.31 6.32
N ILE A 22 0.22 -0.42 5.70
CA ILE A 22 0.49 1.03 5.71
C ILE A 22 0.37 1.60 7.13
N PHE A 23 -0.61 1.14 7.91
CA PHE A 23 -0.82 1.58 9.28
C PHE A 23 0.31 1.15 10.22
N ILE A 24 0.84 -0.06 10.07
CA ILE A 24 2.03 -0.52 10.81
C ILE A 24 3.22 0.39 10.51
N VAL A 25 3.45 0.73 9.24
CA VAL A 25 4.53 1.67 8.86
C VAL A 25 4.31 3.03 9.50
N GLU A 26 3.08 3.54 9.54
CA GLU A 26 2.73 4.81 10.20
C GLU A 26 3.05 4.75 11.70
N MET A 27 2.61 3.70 12.39
CA MET A 27 2.84 3.50 13.83
C MET A 27 4.33 3.42 14.16
N ILE A 28 5.09 2.60 13.42
CA ILE A 28 6.55 2.50 13.60
C ILE A 28 7.22 3.85 13.33
N SER A 29 6.83 4.53 12.26
CA SER A 29 7.40 5.84 11.89
C SER A 29 7.15 6.88 12.97
N ARG A 30 5.98 6.86 13.63
CA ARG A 30 5.67 7.74 14.77
C ARG A 30 6.52 7.40 15.99
N LEU A 31 6.68 6.12 16.31
CA LEU A 31 7.47 5.66 17.45
C LEU A 31 8.94 6.09 17.35
N ILE A 32 9.53 5.98 16.15
CA ILE A 32 10.93 6.36 15.93
C ILE A 32 11.12 7.82 15.49
N LYS A 33 10.03 8.61 15.40
CA LYS A 33 10.03 9.99 14.89
C LYS A 33 10.71 10.12 13.52
N SER A 34 10.40 9.18 12.62
CA SER A 34 11.00 9.10 11.29
C SER A 34 10.71 10.36 10.47
N PRO A 35 11.68 10.89 9.71
CA PRO A 35 11.44 11.93 8.72
C PRO A 35 10.30 11.54 7.76
N LYS A 36 9.42 12.50 7.48
CA LYS A 36 8.22 12.31 6.66
C LYS A 36 8.49 11.68 5.29
N TRP A 37 9.57 12.07 4.62
CA TRP A 37 9.91 11.51 3.31
C TRP A 37 10.29 10.02 3.38
N ILE A 38 10.95 9.59 4.47
CA ILE A 38 11.30 8.17 4.70
C ILE A 38 10.02 7.37 4.91
N LYS A 39 9.12 7.85 5.78
CA LYS A 39 7.80 7.24 6.01
C LYS A 39 7.03 7.03 4.69
N LEU A 40 6.92 8.07 3.88
CA LEU A 40 6.19 8.02 2.61
C LEU A 40 6.83 7.04 1.61
N TRP A 41 8.16 6.98 1.54
CA TRP A 41 8.87 6.03 0.68
C TRP A 41 8.69 4.59 1.17
N THR A 42 8.73 4.35 2.47
CA THR A 42 8.43 3.02 3.04
C THR A 42 7.00 2.59 2.75
N GLN A 43 6.02 3.49 2.91
CA GLN A 43 4.62 3.21 2.55
C GLN A 43 4.45 2.94 1.05
N ALA A 44 5.23 3.62 0.19
CA ALA A 44 5.23 3.37 -1.24
C ALA A 44 5.76 1.96 -1.59
N VAL A 45 6.86 1.54 -0.93
CA VAL A 45 7.41 0.19 -1.10
C VAL A 45 6.38 -0.86 -0.67
N VAL A 46 5.75 -0.70 0.50
CA VAL A 46 4.69 -1.61 0.96
C VAL A 46 3.53 -1.67 -0.05
N SER A 47 3.08 -0.52 -0.55
CA SER A 47 2.02 -0.46 -1.55
C SER A 47 2.42 -1.19 -2.84
N ALA A 48 3.63 -0.96 -3.36
CA ALA A 48 4.14 -1.64 -4.54
C ALA A 48 4.26 -3.16 -4.33
N SER A 49 4.70 -3.61 -3.16
CA SER A 49 4.78 -5.04 -2.83
C SER A 49 3.40 -5.71 -2.84
N PHE A 50 2.38 -5.07 -2.28
CA PHE A 50 0.99 -5.57 -2.37
C PHE A 50 0.47 -5.56 -3.81
N GLY A 51 0.76 -4.52 -4.59
CA GLY A 51 0.42 -4.45 -6.00
C GLY A 51 1.03 -5.62 -6.80
N ILE A 52 2.31 -5.92 -6.56
CA ILE A 52 2.98 -7.06 -7.20
C ILE A 52 2.35 -8.38 -6.76
N TYR A 53 2.09 -8.55 -5.46
CA TYR A 53 1.54 -9.78 -4.92
C TYR A 53 0.15 -10.08 -5.49
N TYR A 54 -0.76 -9.10 -5.52
CA TYR A 54 -2.13 -9.27 -6.01
C TYR A 54 -2.25 -9.44 -7.52
N TRP A 55 -1.27 -8.96 -8.29
CA TRP A 55 -1.30 -9.10 -9.74
C TRP A 55 -0.56 -10.35 -10.24
N PHE A 56 0.66 -10.58 -9.74
CA PHE A 56 1.59 -11.53 -10.35
C PHE A 56 1.83 -12.80 -9.53
N ILE A 57 1.59 -12.77 -8.22
CA ILE A 57 1.90 -13.90 -7.32
C ILE A 57 0.64 -14.70 -7.01
N LEU A 58 -0.49 -14.03 -6.79
CA LEU A 58 -1.75 -14.69 -6.46
C LEU A 58 -2.33 -15.37 -7.71
N PRO A 59 -2.65 -16.69 -7.66
CA PRO A 59 -3.11 -17.42 -8.83
C PRO A 59 -4.54 -17.05 -9.23
N ALA A 60 -4.87 -17.17 -10.52
CA ALA A 60 -6.24 -17.01 -10.99
C ALA A 60 -7.13 -18.18 -10.50
N PRO A 61 -8.39 -17.96 -10.10
CA PRO A 61 -9.17 -16.71 -10.19
C PRO A 61 -9.08 -15.81 -8.94
N GLN A 62 -8.19 -16.10 -8.00
CA GLN A 62 -8.07 -15.37 -6.73
C GLN A 62 -7.27 -14.07 -6.84
N ASN A 63 -6.71 -13.76 -8.01
CA ASN A 63 -5.96 -12.52 -8.21
C ASN A 63 -6.86 -11.27 -8.13
N PHE A 64 -6.28 -10.15 -7.70
CA PHE A 64 -7.00 -8.88 -7.49
C PHE A 64 -6.40 -7.75 -8.32
N PRO A 65 -6.53 -7.78 -9.66
CA PRO A 65 -5.85 -6.84 -10.55
C PRO A 65 -6.29 -5.38 -10.32
N LEU A 66 -7.57 -5.13 -10.01
CA LEU A 66 -8.04 -3.77 -9.72
C LEU A 66 -7.42 -3.22 -8.43
N THR A 67 -7.40 -4.01 -7.35
CA THR A 67 -6.74 -3.64 -6.10
C THR A 67 -5.25 -3.40 -6.32
N ALA A 68 -4.59 -4.27 -7.10
CA ALA A 68 -3.20 -4.10 -7.46
C ALA A 68 -2.93 -2.80 -8.22
N MET A 69 -3.79 -2.44 -9.18
CA MET A 69 -3.72 -1.17 -9.91
C MET A 69 -3.79 0.04 -8.96
N VAL A 70 -4.73 0.01 -8.01
CA VAL A 70 -4.87 1.07 -7.00
C VAL A 70 -3.62 1.13 -6.10
N MET A 71 -3.06 -0.01 -5.71
CA MET A 71 -1.82 -0.07 -4.93
C MET A 71 -0.62 0.51 -5.67
N PHE A 72 -0.50 0.27 -6.99
CA PHE A 72 0.52 0.92 -7.81
C PHE A 72 0.32 2.43 -7.93
N ALA A 73 -0.92 2.88 -8.17
CA ALA A 73 -1.25 4.30 -8.22
C ALA A 73 -0.90 5.00 -6.89
N LEU A 74 -1.24 4.36 -5.76
CA LEU A 74 -0.88 4.83 -4.43
C LEU A 74 0.64 4.87 -4.23
N ALA A 75 1.37 3.84 -4.63
CA ALA A 75 2.83 3.80 -4.55
C ALA A 75 3.45 4.99 -5.31
N ILE A 76 3.00 5.25 -6.54
CA ILE A 76 3.45 6.38 -7.35
C ILE A 76 3.16 7.72 -6.64
N ALA A 77 1.95 7.88 -6.12
CA ALA A 77 1.55 9.08 -5.38
C ALA A 77 2.43 9.30 -4.13
N LEU A 78 2.72 8.24 -3.37
CA LEU A 78 3.55 8.30 -2.18
C LEU A 78 5.03 8.59 -2.50
N VAL A 79 5.58 8.03 -3.58
CA VAL A 79 6.93 8.39 -4.07
C VAL A 79 6.98 9.88 -4.41
N TYR A 80 5.99 10.39 -5.13
CA TYR A 80 5.91 11.81 -5.48
C TYR A 80 5.83 12.69 -4.23
N GLN A 81 4.92 12.36 -3.29
CA GLN A 81 4.77 13.09 -2.03
C GLN A 81 6.06 13.04 -1.19
N GLY A 82 6.74 11.89 -1.14
CA GLY A 82 8.00 11.74 -0.41
C GLY A 82 9.13 12.55 -1.02
N ARG A 83 9.25 12.60 -2.35
CA ARG A 83 10.21 13.48 -3.05
C ARG A 83 9.95 14.95 -2.69
N ARG A 84 8.70 15.39 -2.74
CA ARG A 84 8.31 16.76 -2.38
C ARG A 84 8.60 17.06 -0.90
N ALA A 85 8.28 16.14 0.00
CA ALA A 85 8.52 16.29 1.44
C ALA A 85 10.01 16.36 1.79
N LYS A 86 10.88 15.72 1.00
CA LYS A 86 12.34 15.81 1.16
C LYS A 86 12.88 17.20 0.76
N ILE A 87 12.32 17.81 -0.28
CA ILE A 87 12.79 19.10 -0.83
C ILE A 87 12.20 20.29 -0.08
N SER A 88 10.92 20.22 0.29
CA SER A 88 10.23 21.30 1.02
C SER A 88 9.34 20.69 2.11
N PRO A 89 9.90 20.48 3.32
CA PRO A 89 9.18 19.90 4.44
C PRO A 89 7.94 20.73 4.84
N GLU A 90 8.02 22.06 4.71
CA GLU A 90 6.97 23.03 5.09
C GLU A 90 5.78 23.09 4.11
N LYS A 91 5.96 22.68 2.85
CA LYS A 91 4.90 22.73 1.82
C LYS A 91 4.09 21.45 1.70
N SER A 92 4.24 20.50 2.62
CA SER A 92 3.51 19.24 2.58
C SER A 92 2.50 19.18 3.74
N PRO A 93 1.18 19.19 3.47
CA PRO A 93 0.15 19.37 4.50
C PRO A 93 -0.06 18.20 5.49
N TYR A 94 0.74 17.11 5.41
CA TYR A 94 0.65 15.92 6.28
C TYR A 94 1.96 15.52 6.95
#